data_AF-D8LFQ5-F1
#
_entry.id   AF-D8LFQ5-F1
#
_cell.length_a   1.000
_cell.length_b   1.000
_cell.length_c   1.000
_cell.angle_alpha   90.00
_cell.angle_beta   90.00
_cell.angle_gamma   90.00
#
_symmetry.space_group_name_H-M   'P 1'
#
loop_
_entity.id
_entity.type
_entity.pdbx_description
1 polymer ?
#
loop_
_entity_poly.entity_id
_entity_poly.type
_entity_poly.pdbx_seq_one_letter_code
_entity_poly.pdbx_strand_id
1 'polypeptide(L)'
;MTAVFVVLLTVNLLKGGGAFDSPVGIVCGSFSFWATSVLSFVYLVGVSLYVRRYLVNRWVLKAEVGFEYVEGDVEWTPLNTIRYPCICFFAGFFAGMFGVGGGIVKGPLMLEMVRRVGEEELPRQEALQAPAEEACRGDHGHTGGGDT
;
A
#
# COMPACT_ATOMS: atom_id res chain seq x y z
N MET A 1 -5.42 -5.43 -12.69
CA MET A 1 -4.08 -5.94 -13.04
C MET A 1 -3.96 -6.28 -14.52
N THR A 2 -4.93 -6.99 -15.10
CA THR A 2 -5.01 -7.30 -16.54
C THR A 2 -4.95 -6.07 -17.45
N ALA A 3 -5.74 -5.02 -17.18
CA ALA A 3 -5.72 -3.80 -18.00
C ALA A 3 -4.35 -3.10 -18.02
N VAL A 4 -3.68 -2.99 -16.87
CA VAL A 4 -2.34 -2.39 -16.74
C VAL A 4 -1.31 -3.21 -17.52
N PHE A 5 -1.38 -4.54 -17.40
CA PHE A 5 -0.49 -5.45 -18.12
C PHE A 5 -0.67 -5.32 -19.64
N VAL A 6 -1.90 -5.31 -20.13
CA VAL A 6 -2.20 -5.18 -21.58
C VAL A 6 -1.71 -3.85 -22.12
N VAL A 7 -1.95 -2.74 -21.42
CA VAL A 7 -1.48 -1.40 -21.83
C VAL A 7 0.05 -1.36 -21.87
N LEU A 8 0.72 -1.83 -20.80
CA LEU A 8 2.18 -1.84 -20.76
C LEU A 8 2.77 -2.77 -21.82
N LEU A 9 2.20 -3.96 -22.03
CA LEU A 9 2.65 -4.89 -23.07
C LEU A 9 2.51 -4.25 -24.45
N THR A 10 1.39 -3.58 -24.72
CA THR A 10 1.17 -2.87 -26.00
C THR A 10 2.19 -1.76 -26.19
N VAL A 11 2.45 -0.94 -25.17
CA VAL A 11 3.45 0.15 -25.23
C VAL A 11 4.88 -0.39 -25.39
N ASN A 12 5.23 -1.47 -24.70
CA ASN A 12 6.56 -2.09 -24.82
C ASN A 12 6.77 -2.75 -26.20
N LEU A 13 5.75 -3.40 -26.75
CA LEU A 13 5.79 -3.95 -28.11
C LEU A 13 5.89 -2.84 -29.17
N LEU A 14 5.12 -1.75 -29.01
CA LEU A 14 5.16 -0.59 -29.91
C LEU A 14 6.52 0.12 -29.90
N LYS A 15 7.17 0.21 -28.74
CA LYS A 15 8.47 0.86 -28.59
C LYS A 15 9.59 0.07 -29.28
N GLY A 16 9.45 -1.25 -29.42
CA GLY A 16 10.49 -2.11 -30.00
C GLY A 16 11.75 -2.19 -29.11
N GLY A 17 12.62 -3.15 -29.40
CA GLY A 17 13.87 -3.37 -28.67
C GLY A 17 15.06 -3.40 -29.64
N GLY A 18 16.29 -3.38 -29.13
CA GLY A 18 17.50 -3.30 -29.98
C GLY A 18 17.70 -4.43 -31.01
N ALA A 19 16.91 -5.51 -30.93
CA ALA A 19 16.94 -6.63 -31.88
C ALA A 19 15.73 -6.69 -32.84
N PHE A 20 14.71 -5.85 -32.65
CA PHE A 20 13.52 -5.77 -33.50
C PHE A 20 13.17 -4.31 -33.78
N ASP A 21 13.26 -3.90 -35.04
CA ASP A 21 12.83 -2.57 -35.46
C ASP A 21 11.37 -2.33 -35.06
N SER A 22 11.14 -1.28 -34.29
CA SER A 22 9.79 -0.83 -33.95
C SER A 22 9.07 -0.51 -35.26
N PRO A 23 7.83 -0.98 -35.49
CA PRO A 23 7.08 -0.67 -36.72
C PRO A 23 6.83 0.84 -36.91
N VAL A 24 7.11 1.65 -35.88
CA VAL A 24 6.96 3.11 -35.85
C VAL A 24 8.30 3.85 -36.09
N GLY A 25 9.43 3.16 -36.26
CA GLY A 25 10.72 3.78 -36.62
C GLY A 25 11.24 4.81 -35.62
N ILE A 26 11.08 4.56 -34.31
CA ILE A 26 11.49 5.52 -33.27
C ILE A 26 13.01 5.51 -33.14
N VAL A 27 13.67 6.54 -33.68
CA VAL A 27 15.12 6.73 -33.56
C VAL A 27 15.49 7.00 -32.10
N CYS A 28 16.57 6.38 -31.62
CA CYS A 28 17.17 6.66 -30.31
C CYS A 28 17.47 8.16 -30.18
N GLY A 29 16.93 8.80 -29.14
CA GLY A 29 17.08 10.24 -28.90
C GLY A 29 16.07 11.14 -29.62
N SER A 30 15.16 10.59 -30.44
CA SER A 30 14.07 11.36 -31.04
C SER A 30 13.05 11.82 -29.98
N PHE A 31 12.28 12.85 -30.33
CA PHE A 31 11.16 13.32 -29.50
C PHE A 31 10.16 12.19 -29.17
N SER A 32 9.88 11.32 -30.14
CA SER A 32 8.98 10.16 -29.96
C SER A 32 9.48 9.17 -28.91
N PHE A 33 10.81 9.00 -28.76
CA PHE A 33 11.39 8.15 -27.72
C PHE A 33 11.12 8.73 -26.32
N TRP A 34 11.39 10.02 -26.13
CA TRP A 34 11.16 10.71 -24.87
C TRP A 34 9.68 10.80 -24.53
N ALA A 35 8.83 11.10 -25.52
CA ALA A 35 7.38 11.13 -25.36
C ALA A 35 6.84 9.77 -24.87
N THR A 36 7.31 8.66 -25.44
CA THR A 36 6.89 7.31 -25.01
C THR A 36 7.35 6.98 -23.60
N SER A 37 8.58 7.37 -23.24
CA SER A 37 9.13 7.16 -21.89
C SER A 37 8.38 7.98 -20.84
N VAL A 38 8.12 9.27 -21.13
CA VAL A 38 7.33 10.16 -20.26
C VAL A 38 5.89 9.66 -20.15
N LEU A 39 5.28 9.23 -21.25
CA LEU A 39 3.93 8.67 -21.26
C LEU A 39 3.82 7.44 -20.35
N SER A 40 4.83 6.56 -20.40
CA SER A 40 4.89 5.38 -19.51
C SER A 40 4.99 5.79 -18.04
N PHE A 41 5.82 6.79 -17.74
CA PHE A 41 5.95 7.32 -16.37
C PHE A 41 4.65 7.98 -15.89
N VAL A 42 4.03 8.81 -16.72
CA VAL A 42 2.74 9.48 -16.44
C VAL A 42 1.64 8.44 -16.22
N TYR A 43 1.59 7.38 -17.02
CA TYR A 43 0.63 6.30 -16.84
C TYR A 43 0.80 5.60 -15.49
N LEU A 44 2.03 5.27 -15.09
CA LEU A 44 2.31 4.64 -13.80
C LEU A 44 1.94 5.56 -12.62
N VAL A 45 2.29 6.86 -12.71
CA VAL A 45 1.90 7.85 -11.71
C VAL A 45 0.37 7.99 -11.65
N GLY A 46 -0.31 8.03 -12.78
CA GLY A 46 -1.77 8.12 -12.87
C GLY A 46 -2.46 6.93 -12.20
N VAL A 47 -2.02 5.70 -12.49
CA VAL A 47 -2.53 4.49 -11.83
C VAL A 47 -2.24 4.52 -10.32
N SER A 48 -1.05 4.96 -9.91
CA SER A 48 -0.71 5.11 -8.49
C SER A 48 -1.64 6.07 -7.75
N LEU A 49 -1.93 7.23 -8.33
CA LEU A 49 -2.86 8.22 -7.77
C LEU A 49 -4.30 7.71 -7.74
N TYR A 50 -4.73 6.95 -8.74
CA TYR A 50 -6.05 6.31 -8.77
C TYR A 50 -6.18 5.29 -7.63
N VAL A 51 -5.20 4.39 -7.49
CA VAL A 51 -5.18 3.38 -6.42
C VAL A 51 -5.15 4.05 -5.04
N ARG A 52 -4.38 5.14 -4.87
CA ARG A 52 -4.41 5.95 -3.64
C ARG A 52 -5.81 6.45 -3.31
N ARG A 53 -6.49 7.09 -4.26
CA ARG A 53 -7.87 7.59 -4.05
C ARG A 53 -8.83 6.46 -3.68
N TYR A 54 -8.72 5.34 -4.36
CA TYR A 54 -9.52 4.16 -4.07
C TYR A 54 -9.27 3.63 -2.63
N LEU A 55 -8.01 3.51 -2.21
CA LEU A 55 -7.63 3.07 -0.87
C LEU A 55 -8.14 4.02 0.21
N VAL A 56 -7.94 5.33 0.03
CA VAL A 56 -8.40 6.34 1.01
C VAL A 56 -9.91 6.34 1.15
N ASN A 57 -10.65 6.30 0.03
CA ASN A 57 -12.12 6.23 0.08
C ASN A 57 -12.59 4.97 0.81
N ARG A 58 -11.90 3.84 0.61
CA ARG A 58 -12.22 2.60 1.29
C ARG A 58 -11.87 2.64 2.78
N TRP A 59 -10.80 3.33 3.17
CA TRP A 59 -10.44 3.55 4.57
C TRP A 59 -11.48 4.40 5.28
N VAL A 60 -11.95 5.50 4.68
CA VAL A 60 -13.05 6.33 5.23
C VAL A 60 -14.31 5.48 5.46
N LEU A 61 -14.68 4.64 4.48
CA LEU A 61 -15.86 3.80 4.56
C LEU A 61 -15.74 2.71 5.64
N LYS A 62 -14.53 2.18 5.88
CA LYS A 62 -14.24 1.27 7.00
C LYS A 62 -14.28 1.96 8.35
N ALA A 63 -13.83 3.21 8.42
CA ALA A 63 -13.88 4.02 9.65
C ALA A 63 -15.32 4.32 10.07
N GLU A 64 -16.23 4.58 9.12
CA GLU A 64 -17.65 4.83 9.40
C GLU A 64 -18.40 3.60 9.94
N VAL A 65 -17.97 2.40 9.56
CA VAL A 65 -18.60 1.13 10.00
C VAL A 65 -17.97 0.61 11.32
N GLY A 66 -17.00 1.34 11.90
CA GLY A 66 -16.35 0.94 13.15
C GLY A 66 -15.58 -0.38 13.02
N PHE A 67 -14.94 -0.61 11.87
CA PHE A 67 -14.23 -1.86 11.61
C PHE A 67 -13.05 -2.02 12.57
N GLU A 68 -13.08 -3.07 13.39
CA GLU A 68 -11.99 -3.42 14.30
C GLU A 68 -10.85 -4.07 13.51
N TYR A 69 -9.67 -3.45 13.55
CA TYR A 69 -8.47 -4.00 12.90
C TYR A 69 -7.87 -5.06 13.82
N VAL A 70 -7.62 -6.25 13.27
CA VAL A 70 -7.00 -7.37 14.00
C VAL A 70 -5.50 -7.32 13.80
N GLU A 71 -4.73 -7.75 14.81
CA GLU A 71 -3.27 -7.86 14.75
C GLU A 71 -2.83 -8.67 13.52
N GLY A 72 -2.18 -8.00 12.56
CA GLY A 72 -1.84 -8.58 11.25
C GLY A 72 -2.41 -7.81 10.06
N ASP A 73 -3.44 -6.98 10.26
CA ASP A 73 -4.06 -6.20 9.19
C ASP A 73 -3.31 -4.90 8.88
N VAL A 74 -3.32 -4.52 7.60
CA VAL A 74 -2.71 -3.27 7.14
C VAL A 74 -3.72 -2.14 7.22
N GLU A 75 -3.50 -1.20 8.15
CA GLU A 75 -4.27 0.05 8.19
C GLU A 75 -3.79 1.02 7.09
N TRP A 76 -4.68 1.31 6.14
CA TRP A 76 -4.42 2.21 5.01
C TRP A 76 -4.69 3.67 5.37
N THR A 77 -4.00 4.18 6.39
CA THR A 77 -4.07 5.61 6.74
C THR A 77 -3.57 6.49 5.59
N PRO A 78 -4.01 7.76 5.52
CA PRO A 78 -3.60 8.69 4.46
C PRO A 78 -2.08 8.87 4.34
N LEU A 79 -1.37 8.78 5.46
CA LEU A 79 0.08 8.90 5.55
C LEU A 79 0.79 7.62 5.08
N ASN A 80 0.32 6.44 5.52
CA ASN A 80 0.86 5.14 5.12
C ASN A 80 0.66 4.88 3.62
N THR A 81 -0.46 5.33 3.06
CA THR A 81 -0.75 5.24 1.61
C THR A 81 0.24 6.02 0.75
N ILE A 82 1.00 6.97 1.32
CA ILE A 82 2.05 7.74 0.61
C ILE A 82 3.45 7.22 0.95
N ARG A 83 3.72 6.97 2.23
CA ARG A 83 5.03 6.45 2.67
C ARG A 83 5.37 5.13 2.00
N TYR A 84 4.40 4.22 1.88
CA TYR A 84 4.64 2.91 1.26
C TYR A 84 5.10 2.97 -0.19
N PRO A 85 4.31 3.59 -1.09
CA PRO A 85 4.71 3.71 -2.48
C PRO A 85 6.04 4.47 -2.65
N CYS A 86 6.30 5.50 -1.84
CA CYS A 86 7.55 6.25 -1.92
C CYS A 86 8.77 5.38 -1.55
N ILE A 87 8.72 4.65 -0.45
CA ILE A 87 9.82 3.76 -0.05
C ILE A 87 10.01 2.65 -1.09
N CYS A 88 8.92 2.02 -1.55
CA CYS A 88 8.98 1.04 -2.64
C CYS A 88 9.58 1.63 -3.93
N PHE A 89 9.24 2.87 -4.28
CA PHE A 89 9.74 3.52 -5.49
C PHE A 89 11.25 3.75 -5.41
N PHE A 90 11.75 4.35 -4.32
CA PHE A 90 13.18 4.59 -4.16
C PHE A 90 13.96 3.29 -4.03
N ALA A 91 13.47 2.34 -3.24
CA ALA A 91 14.13 1.06 -3.10
C ALA A 91 14.14 0.27 -4.41
N GLY A 92 13.05 0.30 -5.18
CA GLY A 92 12.99 -0.28 -6.52
C GLY A 92 13.88 0.43 -7.53
N PHE A 93 14.00 1.76 -7.45
CA PHE A 93 14.89 2.56 -8.29
C PHE A 93 16.36 2.17 -8.07
N PHE A 94 16.82 2.14 -6.81
CA PHE A 94 18.18 1.71 -6.49
C PHE A 94 18.41 0.23 -6.81
N ALA A 95 17.47 -0.65 -6.45
CA ALA A 95 17.57 -2.08 -6.78
C ALA A 95 17.68 -2.30 -8.30
N GLY A 96 16.90 -1.57 -9.10
CA GLY A 96 16.98 -1.58 -10.55
C GLY A 96 18.34 -1.11 -11.09
N MET A 97 18.94 -0.06 -10.49
CA MET A 97 20.29 0.39 -10.85
C MET A 97 21.37 -0.66 -10.56
N PHE A 98 21.21 -1.42 -9.48
CA PHE A 98 22.13 -2.50 -9.11
C PHE A 98 21.78 -3.86 -9.75
N GLY A 99 20.75 -3.93 -10.59
CA GLY A 99 20.30 -5.18 -11.22
C GLY A 99 19.63 -6.18 -10.25
N VAL A 100 19.26 -5.73 -9.07
CA VAL A 100 18.57 -6.52 -8.05
C VAL A 100 17.06 -6.44 -8.33
N GLY A 101 16.44 -7.58 -8.65
CA GLY A 101 14.99 -7.63 -8.89
C GLY A 101 14.20 -7.12 -7.67
N GLY A 102 13.24 -6.21 -7.89
CA GLY A 102 12.50 -5.52 -6.82
C GLY A 102 11.67 -6.41 -5.88
N GLY A 103 11.56 -7.72 -6.15
CA GLY A 103 10.89 -8.69 -5.29
C GLY A 103 11.55 -8.85 -3.91
N ILE A 104 12.87 -8.65 -3.82
CA ILE A 104 13.63 -8.79 -2.57
C ILE A 104 13.28 -7.69 -1.56
N VAL A 105 12.91 -6.49 -2.05
CA VAL A 105 12.53 -5.37 -1.19
C VAL A 105 11.09 -5.53 -0.69
N LYS A 106 10.19 -5.98 -1.56
CA LYS A 106 8.74 -5.97 -1.29
C LYS A 106 8.34 -6.91 -0.15
N GLY A 107 8.98 -8.08 -0.04
CA GLY A 107 8.68 -9.07 1.00
C GLY A 107 8.96 -8.57 2.42
N PRO A 108 10.21 -8.20 2.76
CA PRO A 108 10.56 -7.67 4.07
C PRO A 108 9.80 -6.39 4.41
N LEU A 109 9.60 -5.52 3.41
CA LEU A 109 8.86 -4.28 3.60
C LEU A 109 7.43 -4.56 4.07
N MET A 110 6.73 -5.54 3.47
CA MET A 110 5.36 -5.90 3.84
C MET A 110 5.24 -6.39 5.30
N LEU A 111 6.28 -7.05 5.82
CA LEU A 111 6.30 -7.54 7.20
C LEU A 111 6.51 -6.40 8.22
N GLU A 112 7.37 -5.42 7.89
CA GLU A 112 7.61 -4.27 8.77
C GLU A 112 6.38 -3.35 8.85
N MET A 113 5.56 -3.25 7.79
CA MET A 113 4.29 -2.46 7.84
C MET A 113 3.36 -3.02 8.90
N VAL A 114 3.18 -4.34 8.86
CA VAL A 114 2.30 -5.06 9.78
C VAL A 114 2.83 -4.94 11.21
N ARG A 115 4.15 -5.05 11.40
CA ARG A 115 4.79 -4.86 12.72
C ARG A 115 4.59 -3.44 13.27
N ARG A 116 4.76 -2.41 12.43
CA ARG A 116 4.64 -0.99 12.82
C ARG A 116 3.20 -0.61 13.21
N VAL A 117 2.21 -1.17 12.53
CA VAL A 117 0.80 -0.98 12.88
C VAL A 117 0.49 -1.62 14.23
N GLY A 118 0.96 -2.85 14.50
CA GLY A 118 0.77 -3.49 15.80
C GLY A 118 1.38 -2.72 16.98
N GLU A 119 2.54 -2.07 16.76
CA GLU A 119 3.21 -1.25 17.79
C GLU A 119 2.50 0.10 18.05
N GLU A 120 1.78 0.66 17.06
CA GLU A 120 0.98 1.89 17.22
C GLU A 120 -0.42 1.62 17.80
N GLU A 121 -1.02 0.45 17.55
CA GLU A 121 -2.35 0.09 18.05
C GLU A 121 -2.38 -0.46 19.48
N LEU A 122 -1.33 -1.16 19.94
CA LEU A 122 -1.25 -1.70 21.32
C LEU A 122 -1.57 -0.64 22.40
N PRO A 123 -0.94 0.56 22.43
CA PRO A 123 -1.27 1.58 23.42
C PRO A 123 -2.64 2.25 23.20
N ARG A 124 -3.20 2.22 21.98
CA ARG A 124 -4.54 2.77 21.69
C ARG A 124 -5.64 1.82 22.14
N GLN A 125 -5.47 0.51 21.96
CA GLN A 125 -6.43 -0.49 22.42
C GLN A 125 -6.41 -0.63 23.94
N GLU A 126 -5.25 -0.64 24.60
CA GLU A 126 -5.16 -0.58 26.06
C GLU A 126 -5.85 0.69 26.63
N ALA A 127 -5.70 1.85 25.96
CA ALA A 127 -6.39 3.08 26.36
C ALA A 127 -7.92 3.05 26.15
N LEU A 128 -8.41 2.26 25.18
CA LEU A 128 -9.85 2.10 24.91
C LEU A 128 -10.49 0.99 25.77
N GLN A 129 -9.74 -0.04 26.16
CA GLN A 129 -10.18 -1.10 27.07
C GLN A 129 -10.07 -0.75 28.55
N ALA A 130 -9.20 0.19 28.94
CA ALA A 130 -9.12 0.70 30.31
C ALA A 130 -10.50 1.07 30.93
N PRO A 131 -11.39 1.83 30.26
CA PRO A 131 -12.73 2.11 30.82
C PRO A 131 -13.69 0.91 30.77
N ALA A 132 -13.47 -0.08 29.91
CA ALA A 132 -14.33 -1.28 29.79
C ALA A 132 -14.01 -2.34 30.86
N GLU A 133 -12.75 -2.49 31.24
CA GLU A 133 -12.34 -3.38 32.34
C GLU A 133 -12.74 -2.81 33.72
N GLU A 134 -12.67 -1.48 33.91
CA GLU A 134 -13.15 -0.84 35.14
C GLU A 134 -14.67 -0.98 35.32
N ALA A 135 -15.45 -0.95 34.24
CA ALA A 135 -16.90 -1.17 34.27
C ALA A 135 -17.27 -2.62 34.64
N CYS A 136 -16.50 -3.61 34.18
CA CYS A 136 -16.73 -5.02 34.56
C CYS A 136 -16.21 -5.35 35.98
N ARG A 137 -15.20 -4.61 36.48
CA ARG A 137 -14.68 -4.78 37.85
C ARG A 137 -15.58 -4.18 38.92
N GLY A 138 -16.50 -3.27 38.54
CA GLY A 138 -17.50 -2.69 39.43
C GLY A 138 -18.72 -3.57 39.73
N ASP A 139 -18.99 -4.61 38.94
CA ASP A 139 -20.22 -5.42 39.05
C ASP A 139 -20.06 -6.71 39.87
N HIS A 140 -18.82 -7.09 40.23
CA HIS A 140 -18.57 -8.27 41.09
C HIS A 140 -18.62 -7.99 42.61
N GLY A 141 -19.14 -6.83 43.02
CA GLY A 141 -19.15 -6.38 44.42
C GLY A 141 -20.47 -6.49 45.17
N HIS A 142 -21.56 -7.04 44.61
CA HIS A 142 -22.87 -7.00 45.29
C HIS A 142 -23.85 -8.16 45.00
N THR A 143 -23.47 -9.40 45.35
CA THR A 143 -24.43 -10.49 45.68
C THR A 143 -23.70 -11.50 46.56
N GLY A 144 -24.06 -11.85 47.79
CA GLY A 144 -25.12 -11.48 48.72
C GLY A 144 -24.80 -12.20 50.03
N GLY A 145 -24.98 -11.52 51.16
CA GLY A 145 -25.12 -12.19 52.45
C GLY A 145 -26.56 -12.68 52.65
N GLY A 146 -26.73 -13.70 53.49
CA GLY A 146 -28.02 -14.33 53.83
C GLY A 146 -28.37 -15.47 52.88
N ASP A 147 -28.80 -16.67 53.28
CA ASP A 147 -29.48 -17.08 54.50
C ASP A 147 -29.31 -18.60 54.72
N THR A 148 -29.39 -19.00 56.00
CA THR A 148 -29.69 -20.35 56.58
C THR A 148 -28.77 -21.54 56.32
#